data_AF-J3NTC5-F1
#
_entry.id   AF-J3NTC5-F1
#
_cell.length_a   1.000
_cell.length_b   1.000
_cell.length_c   1.000
_cell.angle_alpha   90.00
_cell.angle_beta   90.00
_cell.angle_gamma   90.00
#
_symmetry.space_group_name_H-M   'P 1'
#
loop_
_entity.id
_entity.type
_entity.pdbx_description
1 polymer ?
#
loop_
_entity_poly.entity_id
_entity_poly.type
_entity_poly.pdbx_seq_one_letter_code
_entity_poly.pdbx_strand_id
1 'polypeptide(L)'
;MLPPIDDAVLQSNPEFATLYNTLTTAVLNDDGSTMNDPSSKERDATREEDGNKHIIRSPLIQPIQHEHRPAPPAPHRPPPPPPTPRLPPDRPGPPTPLDAATLDLLLTSPPLSDLPALLPHLWPLLSASLQTSALSLARHAHPSTNPSYLHRHLPTLGPSIASSTAALSASKRDLTRARLDAAAAVADLQADVYSPDASAALAAYAAHLRDSRVRLAEGCRSRLAELAEYGVVVPEEGDDGGGGGDEQNVSAKERTMREMARVFGEMEREMEDIQRDLERLGRA
;
A
#
# COMPACT_ATOMS: atom_id res chain seq x y z
N MET A 1 -3.94 41.17 -5.89
CA MET A 1 -5.26 41.18 -6.58
C MET A 1 -5.49 39.82 -7.22
N LEU A 2 -6.70 39.26 -7.07
CA LEU A 2 -7.14 38.14 -7.91
C LEU A 2 -7.48 38.67 -9.32
N PRO A 3 -7.20 37.91 -10.39
CA PRO A 3 -7.63 38.29 -11.73
C PRO A 3 -9.17 38.28 -11.82
N PRO A 4 -9.79 39.17 -12.61
CA PRO A 4 -11.22 39.12 -12.85
C PRO A 4 -11.59 37.78 -13.53
N ILE A 5 -12.65 37.15 -13.04
CA ILE A 5 -13.17 35.89 -13.56
C ILE A 5 -14.41 36.19 -14.41
N ASP A 6 -14.52 35.56 -15.58
CA ASP A 6 -15.64 35.77 -16.50
C ASP A 6 -16.99 35.42 -15.86
N ASP A 7 -17.98 36.30 -16.05
CA ASP A 7 -19.33 36.15 -15.46
C ASP A 7 -20.02 34.82 -15.85
N ALA A 8 -19.69 34.25 -17.02
CA ALA A 8 -20.19 32.95 -17.47
C ALA A 8 -19.71 31.78 -16.58
N VAL A 9 -18.52 31.89 -15.98
CA VAL A 9 -17.98 30.90 -15.04
C VAL A 9 -18.68 31.01 -13.68
N LEU A 10 -18.98 32.24 -13.24
CA LEU A 10 -19.74 32.51 -12.01
C LEU A 10 -21.20 32.06 -12.13
N GLN A 11 -21.83 32.21 -13.30
CA GLN A 11 -23.21 31.75 -13.55
C GLN A 11 -23.34 30.23 -13.68
N SER A 12 -22.34 29.55 -14.25
CA SER A 12 -22.36 28.09 -14.42
C SER A 12 -22.08 27.33 -13.12
N ASN A 13 -21.43 27.96 -12.13
CA ASN A 13 -21.04 27.34 -10.87
C ASN A 13 -21.42 28.22 -9.67
N PRO A 14 -22.68 28.15 -9.17
CA PRO A 14 -23.15 29.04 -8.10
C PRO A 14 -22.38 28.89 -6.79
N GLU A 15 -21.90 27.68 -6.46
CA GLU A 15 -21.04 27.46 -5.28
C GLU A 15 -19.67 28.14 -5.43
N PHE A 16 -19.11 28.18 -6.64
CA PHE A 16 -17.87 28.91 -6.88
C PHE A 16 -18.09 30.42 -6.77
N ALA A 17 -19.24 30.93 -7.23
CA ALA A 17 -19.61 32.34 -7.06
C ALA A 17 -19.79 32.74 -5.59
N THR A 18 -20.40 31.90 -4.74
CA THR A 18 -20.49 32.20 -3.30
C THR A 18 -19.11 32.19 -2.64
N LEU A 19 -18.23 31.25 -3.01
CA LEU A 19 -16.87 31.16 -2.47
C LEU A 19 -15.98 32.34 -2.92
N TYR A 20 -16.03 32.72 -4.20
CA TYR A 20 -15.31 33.87 -4.75
C TYR A 20 -15.77 35.19 -4.11
N ASN A 21 -17.09 35.38 -3.93
CA ASN A 21 -17.62 36.53 -3.20
C ASN A 21 -17.19 36.52 -1.74
N THR A 22 -17.23 35.38 -1.05
CA THR A 22 -16.83 35.29 0.36
C THR A 22 -15.34 35.61 0.55
N LEU A 23 -14.47 35.10 -0.33
CA LEU A 23 -13.04 35.44 -0.30
C LEU A 23 -12.81 36.94 -0.55
N THR A 24 -13.44 37.50 -1.58
CA THR A 24 -13.24 38.89 -2.01
C THR A 24 -13.89 39.93 -1.09
N THR A 25 -14.93 39.57 -0.32
CA THR A 25 -15.66 40.52 0.55
C THR A 25 -15.42 40.34 2.05
N ALA A 26 -15.02 39.15 2.52
CA ALA A 26 -14.91 38.86 3.95
C ALA A 26 -13.50 38.41 4.39
N VAL A 27 -12.62 38.03 3.45
CA VAL A 27 -11.29 37.48 3.77
C VAL A 27 -10.16 38.35 3.24
N LEU A 28 -10.32 38.96 2.07
CA LEU A 28 -9.30 39.72 1.35
C LEU A 28 -9.75 41.17 1.12
N ASN A 29 -8.82 42.11 1.17
CA ASN A 29 -8.99 43.47 0.64
C ASN A 29 -8.76 43.47 -0.88
N ASP A 30 -9.13 44.56 -1.56
CA ASP A 30 -8.95 44.72 -3.02
C ASP A 30 -7.50 44.47 -3.50
N ASP A 31 -6.50 44.83 -2.69
CA ASP A 31 -5.09 44.59 -3.01
C ASP A 31 -4.68 43.10 -2.99
N GLY A 32 -5.48 42.24 -2.35
CA GLY A 32 -5.23 40.82 -2.12
C GLY A 32 -4.57 40.49 -0.77
N SER A 33 -4.45 41.46 0.14
CA SER A 33 -4.03 41.25 1.53
C SER A 33 -5.20 40.75 2.39
N THR A 34 -4.96 39.96 3.43
CA THR A 34 -6.04 39.43 4.29
C THR A 34 -6.56 40.47 5.27
N MET A 35 -7.88 40.59 5.41
CA MET A 35 -8.52 41.58 6.32
C MET A 35 -8.20 41.35 7.81
N ASN A 36 -7.71 40.16 8.16
CA ASN A 36 -7.51 39.73 9.54
C ASN A 36 -6.10 39.16 9.81
N ASP A 37 -5.06 39.79 9.25
CA ASP A 37 -3.69 39.60 9.73
C ASP A 37 -3.49 40.30 11.10
N PRO A 38 -3.32 39.57 12.22
CA PRO A 38 -3.05 40.18 13.52
C PRO A 38 -1.69 40.90 13.52
N SER A 39 -0.73 40.44 12.71
CA SER A 39 0.61 41.01 12.60
C SER A 39 0.61 42.40 11.97
N SER A 40 -0.36 42.71 11.09
CA SER A 40 -0.52 44.05 10.51
C SER A 40 -1.02 45.05 11.56
N LYS A 41 -2.00 44.66 12.38
CA LYS A 41 -2.54 45.50 13.46
C LYS A 41 -1.47 45.83 14.51
N GLU A 42 -0.57 44.90 14.81
CA GLU A 42 0.57 45.14 15.71
C GLU A 42 1.63 46.09 15.11
N ARG A 43 1.90 45.97 13.80
CA ARG A 43 2.81 46.90 13.08
C ARG A 43 2.29 48.33 13.05
N ASP A 44 1.01 48.53 12.75
CA ASP A 44 0.43 49.88 12.69
C ASP A 44 0.29 50.50 14.08
N ALA A 45 -0.07 49.72 15.11
CA ALA A 45 -0.05 50.19 16.49
C ALA A 45 1.36 50.62 16.96
N THR A 46 2.40 49.87 16.58
CA THR A 46 3.80 50.23 16.89
C THR A 46 4.23 51.51 16.14
N ARG A 47 3.78 51.67 14.90
CA ARG A 47 4.08 52.84 14.05
C ARG A 47 3.44 54.14 14.58
N GLU A 48 2.20 54.06 15.07
CA GLU A 48 1.50 55.16 15.75
C GLU A 48 2.22 55.53 17.07
N GLU A 49 2.69 54.54 17.84
CA GLU A 49 3.43 54.77 19.08
C GLU A 49 4.79 55.46 18.90
N ASP A 50 5.54 55.12 17.85
CA ASP A 50 6.86 55.72 17.60
C ASP A 50 6.78 57.10 16.93
N GLY A 51 5.72 57.38 16.18
CA GLY A 51 5.46 58.70 15.60
C GLY A 51 5.36 59.82 16.65
N ASN A 52 4.93 59.49 17.87
CA ASN A 52 4.66 60.46 18.93
C ASN A 52 5.86 60.75 19.86
N LYS A 53 7.07 60.23 19.56
CA LYS A 53 8.26 60.27 20.44
C LYS A 53 9.47 60.98 19.82
N HIS A 54 9.32 61.64 18.66
CA HIS A 54 10.41 62.27 17.91
C HIS A 54 10.29 63.79 17.71
N ILE A 55 10.03 64.52 18.79
CA ILE A 55 10.42 65.94 18.92
C ILE A 55 11.17 66.10 20.25
N ILE A 56 12.18 66.97 20.27
CA ILE A 56 13.08 67.26 21.42
C ILE A 56 14.15 66.18 21.69
N ARG A 57 15.33 66.31 21.02
CA ARG A 57 16.64 66.26 21.69
C ARG A 57 17.82 66.69 20.79
N SER A 58 18.21 67.93 20.94
CA SER A 58 19.53 68.51 20.70
C SER A 58 19.60 69.77 21.60
N PRO A 59 20.75 70.31 22.04
CA PRO A 59 22.10 70.08 21.51
C PRO A 59 23.21 69.97 22.59
N LEU A 60 24.44 70.24 22.13
CA LEU A 60 25.66 70.66 22.86
C LEU A 60 26.74 69.62 23.20
N ILE A 61 27.70 69.55 22.27
CA ILE A 61 29.10 69.14 22.48
C ILE A 61 29.85 70.29 23.18
N GLN A 62 30.66 70.01 24.21
CA GLN A 62 31.88 70.78 24.50
C GLN A 62 33.01 69.87 25.07
N PRO A 63 34.29 70.16 24.76
CA PRO A 63 35.45 69.36 25.20
C PRO A 63 36.16 69.98 26.41
N ILE A 64 36.89 69.16 27.19
CA ILE A 64 37.93 69.64 28.11
C ILE A 64 39.20 68.80 27.91
N GLN A 65 40.33 69.51 27.81
CA GLN A 65 41.68 68.96 27.61
C GLN A 65 42.33 68.64 28.97
N HIS A 66 43.28 67.71 28.98
CA HIS A 66 44.52 67.89 29.76
C HIS A 66 45.67 67.10 29.14
N GLU A 67 46.77 67.81 28.89
CA GLU A 67 48.04 67.24 28.44
C GLU A 67 48.76 66.50 29.58
N HIS A 68 49.61 65.52 29.26
CA HIS A 68 51.02 65.52 29.67
C HIS A 68 51.85 64.57 28.79
N ARG A 69 52.95 65.08 28.24
CA ARG A 69 53.97 64.33 27.47
C ARG A 69 55.35 64.95 27.76
N PRO A 70 56.39 64.14 27.99
CA PRO A 70 57.54 64.12 27.06
C PRO A 70 58.11 62.68 26.91
N ALA A 71 58.95 62.27 25.97
CA ALA A 71 59.41 62.66 24.63
C ALA A 71 60.52 61.60 24.23
N PRO A 72 60.87 61.38 22.95
CA PRO A 72 61.65 60.20 22.49
C PRO A 72 63.14 60.53 22.20
N PRO A 73 64.01 59.60 21.74
CA PRO A 73 63.98 58.91 20.42
C PRO A 73 63.69 57.39 20.58
N ALA A 74 63.91 56.43 19.66
CA ALA A 74 64.61 56.31 18.36
C ALA A 74 63.87 55.31 17.41
N PRO A 75 64.31 55.03 16.15
CA PRO A 75 63.44 54.43 15.14
C PRO A 75 63.71 52.94 14.81
N HIS A 76 62.68 52.23 14.33
CA HIS A 76 62.60 51.56 13.01
C HIS A 76 61.59 50.40 12.95
N ARG A 77 60.78 50.44 11.87
CA ARG A 77 60.07 49.33 11.18
C ARG A 77 58.77 48.78 11.81
N PRO A 78 57.60 49.01 11.18
CA PRO A 78 56.36 48.30 11.54
C PRO A 78 56.40 46.83 11.06
N PRO A 79 55.81 45.88 11.80
CA PRO A 79 55.62 44.51 11.34
C PRO A 79 54.53 44.44 10.23
N PRO A 80 54.62 43.49 9.29
CA PRO A 80 53.60 43.31 8.26
C PRO A 80 52.27 42.78 8.86
N PRO A 81 51.13 43.02 8.19
CA PRO A 81 49.83 42.48 8.64
C PRO A 81 49.83 40.94 8.63
N PRO A 82 49.02 40.30 9.49
CA PRO A 82 48.90 38.85 9.52
C PRO A 82 48.36 38.31 8.18
N PRO A 83 48.81 37.12 7.73
CA PRO A 83 48.30 36.53 6.51
C PRO A 83 46.80 36.23 6.65
N THR A 84 46.01 36.73 5.71
CA THR A 84 44.62 36.30 5.54
C THR A 84 44.58 34.78 5.37
N PRO A 85 43.71 34.04 6.07
CA PRO A 85 43.52 32.63 5.81
C PRO A 85 42.96 32.47 4.39
N ARG A 86 43.82 32.04 3.46
CA ARG A 86 43.40 31.64 2.12
C ARG A 86 42.41 30.48 2.27
N LEU A 87 41.20 30.62 1.74
CA LEU A 87 40.34 29.46 1.52
C LEU A 87 41.10 28.47 0.62
N PRO A 88 41.07 27.16 0.92
CA PRO A 88 41.51 26.16 -0.03
C PRO A 88 40.57 26.20 -1.26
N PRO A 89 41.09 26.31 -2.49
CA PRO A 89 40.29 26.29 -3.71
C PRO A 89 39.97 24.85 -4.12
N ASP A 90 39.36 24.08 -3.22
CA ASP A 90 38.80 22.75 -3.51
C ASP A 90 37.38 22.67 -2.96
N ARG A 91 36.47 23.32 -3.70
CA ARG A 91 35.06 22.97 -3.65
C ARG A 91 34.87 21.86 -4.71
N PRO A 92 34.79 20.58 -4.34
CA PRO A 92 34.30 19.58 -5.28
C PRO A 92 32.94 20.03 -5.81
N GLY A 93 32.68 19.76 -7.10
CA GLY A 93 31.44 20.17 -7.77
C GLY A 93 30.19 19.65 -7.05
N PRO A 94 28.99 20.15 -7.42
CA PRO A 94 27.75 19.64 -6.84
C PRO A 94 27.72 18.11 -6.98
N PRO A 95 27.53 17.35 -5.88
CA PRO A 95 27.50 15.89 -5.98
C PRO A 95 26.35 15.51 -6.90
N THR A 96 26.65 14.73 -7.94
CA THR A 96 25.61 14.06 -8.73
C THR A 96 24.73 13.27 -7.78
N PRO A 97 23.39 13.43 -7.82
CA PRO A 97 22.51 12.70 -6.91
C PRO A 97 22.73 11.19 -7.11
N LEU A 98 23.04 10.50 -6.01
CA LEU A 98 23.22 9.05 -6.01
C LEU A 98 21.91 8.37 -6.42
N ASP A 99 22.01 7.31 -7.22
CA ASP A 99 20.85 6.54 -7.64
C ASP A 99 20.18 5.84 -6.44
N ALA A 100 18.85 5.79 -6.43
CA ALA A 100 18.07 5.29 -5.30
C ALA A 100 18.45 3.84 -4.93
N ALA A 101 18.69 2.99 -5.95
CA ALA A 101 19.12 1.61 -5.75
C ALA A 101 20.51 1.52 -5.08
N THR A 102 21.42 2.45 -5.34
CA THR A 102 22.72 2.50 -4.66
C THR A 102 22.62 3.03 -3.23
N LEU A 103 21.69 3.94 -2.94
CA LEU A 103 21.41 4.39 -1.59
C LEU A 103 20.82 3.27 -0.72
N ASP A 104 19.84 2.53 -1.23
CA ASP A 104 19.25 1.39 -0.49
C ASP A 104 20.31 0.32 -0.20
N LEU A 105 21.17 -0.01 -1.17
CA LEU A 105 22.23 -1.00 -0.98
C LEU A 105 23.29 -0.55 0.04
N LEU A 106 23.62 0.75 0.08
CA LEU A 106 24.49 1.33 1.12
C LEU A 106 23.82 1.30 2.50
N LEU A 107 22.56 1.73 2.61
CA LEU A 107 21.79 1.78 3.86
C LEU A 107 21.44 0.37 4.40
N THR A 108 21.47 -0.66 3.56
CA THR A 108 21.30 -2.06 3.97
C THR A 108 22.60 -2.67 4.51
N SER A 109 23.76 -2.05 4.26
CA SER A 109 25.07 -2.54 4.72
C SER A 109 25.48 -1.94 6.08
N PRO A 110 26.04 -2.72 7.02
CA PRO A 110 26.61 -2.16 8.26
C PRO A 110 27.86 -1.33 7.94
N PRO A 111 28.08 -0.19 8.61
CA PRO A 111 27.37 0.30 9.81
C PRO A 111 26.12 1.16 9.52
N LEU A 112 25.74 1.36 8.26
CA LEU A 112 24.62 2.24 7.89
C LEU A 112 23.25 1.59 8.15
N SER A 113 23.18 0.25 8.17
CA SER A 113 22.02 -0.53 8.64
C SER A 113 21.55 -0.16 10.05
N ASP A 114 22.49 0.25 10.91
CA ASP A 114 22.26 0.48 12.33
C ASP A 114 21.97 1.98 12.62
N LEU A 115 22.11 2.82 11.59
CA LEU A 115 21.82 4.25 11.64
C LEU A 115 20.41 4.54 12.21
N PRO A 116 19.32 3.82 11.86
CA PRO A 116 17.99 4.04 12.46
C PRO A 116 17.95 3.84 13.98
N ALA A 117 18.77 2.93 14.53
CA ALA A 117 18.86 2.68 15.98
C ALA A 117 19.74 3.71 16.70
N LEU A 118 20.76 4.24 16.01
CA LEU A 118 21.64 5.30 16.51
C LEU A 118 21.06 6.71 16.33
N LEU A 119 20.11 6.88 15.40
CA LEU A 119 19.47 8.15 15.04
C LEU A 119 18.94 8.94 16.26
N PRO A 120 18.23 8.34 17.25
CA PRO A 120 17.76 9.05 18.43
C PRO A 120 18.88 9.70 19.26
N HIS A 121 20.09 9.15 19.24
CA HIS A 121 21.26 9.63 19.98
C HIS A 121 22.08 10.64 19.18
N LEU A 122 22.16 10.47 17.85
CA LEU A 122 22.88 11.37 16.95
C LEU A 122 22.07 12.61 16.57
N TRP A 123 20.74 12.51 16.52
CA TRP A 123 19.85 13.58 16.09
C TRP A 123 19.96 14.88 16.90
N PRO A 124 20.06 14.88 18.24
CA PRO A 124 20.26 16.10 19.02
C PRO A 124 21.56 16.82 18.67
N LEU A 125 22.65 16.07 18.45
CA LEU A 125 23.96 16.61 18.09
C LEU A 125 23.98 17.17 16.64
N LEU A 126 23.37 16.44 15.71
CA LEU A 126 23.26 16.86 14.31
C LEU A 126 22.37 18.11 14.18
N SER A 127 21.20 18.13 14.84
CA SER A 127 20.31 19.29 14.82
C SER A 127 20.92 20.51 15.50
N ALA A 128 21.63 20.36 16.62
CA ALA A 128 22.33 21.47 17.27
C ALA A 128 23.47 22.04 16.41
N SER A 129 24.27 21.20 15.75
CA SER A 129 25.36 21.64 14.86
C SER A 129 24.84 22.28 13.56
N LEU A 130 23.78 21.74 12.95
CA LEU A 130 23.08 22.34 11.82
C LEU A 130 22.45 23.69 12.19
N GLN A 131 21.78 23.78 13.33
CA GLN A 131 21.16 25.03 13.79
C GLN A 131 22.23 26.10 14.12
N THR A 132 23.35 25.70 14.73
CA THR A 132 24.48 26.60 15.03
C THR A 132 25.17 27.10 13.74
N SER A 133 25.40 26.22 12.78
CA SER A 133 26.00 26.61 11.49
C SER A 133 25.05 27.47 10.64
N ALA A 134 23.75 27.16 10.60
CA ALA A 134 22.75 27.99 9.94
C ALA A 134 22.63 29.39 10.59
N LEU A 135 22.61 29.48 11.93
CA LEU A 135 22.63 30.76 12.65
C LEU A 135 23.92 31.55 12.38
N SER A 136 25.07 30.89 12.30
CA SER A 136 26.34 31.53 11.96
C SER A 136 26.28 32.09 10.54
N LEU A 137 25.88 31.28 9.54
CA LEU A 137 25.77 31.70 8.14
C LEU A 137 24.78 32.86 7.98
N ALA A 138 23.62 32.80 8.62
CA ALA A 138 22.60 33.85 8.57
C ALA A 138 23.12 35.18 9.15
N ARG A 139 23.93 35.16 10.21
CA ARG A 139 24.59 36.37 10.76
C ARG A 139 25.64 36.94 9.82
N HIS A 140 26.39 36.10 9.10
CA HIS A 140 27.36 36.55 8.10
C HIS A 140 26.68 37.12 6.83
N ALA A 141 25.56 36.55 6.42
CA ALA A 141 24.78 37.03 5.27
C ALA A 141 23.97 38.30 5.59
N HIS A 142 23.53 38.48 6.85
CA HIS A 142 22.66 39.57 7.28
C HIS A 142 23.21 40.29 8.54
N PRO A 143 24.38 40.97 8.43
CA PRO A 143 25.07 41.54 9.60
C PRO A 143 24.33 42.69 10.29
N SER A 144 23.36 43.33 9.61
CA SER A 144 22.52 44.41 10.14
C SER A 144 21.20 43.91 10.73
N THR A 145 20.85 42.63 10.59
CA THR A 145 19.58 42.09 11.07
C THR A 145 19.67 41.73 12.55
N ASN A 146 18.64 42.13 13.33
CA ASN A 146 18.56 41.83 14.75
C ASN A 146 18.62 40.29 14.98
N PRO A 147 19.53 39.78 15.84
CA PRO A 147 19.68 38.34 16.06
C PRO A 147 18.38 37.66 16.54
N SER A 148 17.50 38.37 17.24
CA SER A 148 16.20 37.86 17.68
C SER A 148 15.26 37.52 16.52
N TYR A 149 15.38 38.19 15.37
CA TYR A 149 14.64 37.84 14.16
C TYR A 149 15.16 36.54 13.53
N LEU A 150 16.49 36.37 13.47
CA LEU A 150 17.12 35.15 12.92
C LEU A 150 16.73 33.90 13.74
N HIS A 151 16.63 34.03 15.07
CA HIS A 151 16.17 32.94 15.95
C HIS A 151 14.67 32.62 15.85
N ARG A 152 13.84 33.53 15.33
CA ARG A 152 12.40 33.28 15.07
C ARG A 152 12.15 32.60 13.73
N HIS A 153 12.94 32.92 12.71
CA HIS A 153 12.76 32.39 11.35
C HIS A 153 13.50 31.08 11.06
N LEU A 154 14.45 30.67 11.92
CA LEU A 154 15.09 29.36 11.84
C LEU A 154 14.35 28.36 12.75
N PRO A 155 13.51 27.45 12.20
CA PRO A 155 12.77 26.50 13.01
C PRO A 155 13.72 25.56 13.76
N THR A 156 13.39 25.26 15.01
CA THR A 156 14.14 24.30 15.84
C THR A 156 13.94 22.88 15.29
N LEU A 157 14.96 22.39 14.59
CA LEU A 157 14.95 21.09 13.90
C LEU A 157 14.67 19.92 14.86
N GLY A 158 15.22 19.98 16.08
CA GLY A 158 15.03 18.96 17.12
C GLY A 158 13.56 18.70 17.47
N PRO A 159 12.83 19.68 18.05
CA PRO A 159 11.41 19.57 18.37
C PRO A 159 10.51 19.20 17.18
N SER A 160 10.78 19.75 15.99
CA SER A 160 10.00 19.44 14.78
C SER A 160 10.09 17.95 14.40
N ILE A 161 11.29 17.37 14.44
CA ILE A 161 11.49 15.95 14.12
C ILE A 161 11.08 15.02 15.26
N ALA A 162 11.19 15.45 16.53
CA ALA A 162 10.58 14.73 17.66
C ALA A 162 9.04 14.68 17.53
N SER A 163 8.40 15.79 17.18
CA SER A 163 6.95 15.85 16.90
C SER A 163 6.55 14.97 15.72
N SER A 164 7.31 15.04 14.61
CA SER A 164 7.03 14.27 13.39
C SER A 164 7.18 12.76 13.59
N THR A 165 8.22 12.32 14.31
CA THR A 165 8.42 10.89 14.66
C THR A 165 7.38 10.40 15.65
N ALA A 166 6.99 11.20 16.64
CA ALA A 166 5.88 10.89 17.54
C ALA A 166 4.55 10.74 16.78
N ALA A 167 4.21 11.67 15.89
CA ALA A 167 3.01 11.62 15.05
C ALA A 167 3.01 10.41 14.11
N LEU A 168 4.15 10.09 13.48
CA LEU A 168 4.31 8.89 12.65
C LEU A 168 4.15 7.60 13.48
N SER A 169 4.65 7.57 14.72
CA SER A 169 4.42 6.44 15.65
C SER A 169 2.94 6.30 16.04
N ALA A 170 2.22 7.42 16.17
CA ALA A 170 0.79 7.44 16.48
C ALA A 170 -0.02 6.89 15.32
N SER A 171 0.14 7.48 14.12
CA SER A 171 -0.51 7.00 12.90
C SER A 171 -0.24 5.51 12.62
N LYS A 172 0.98 5.01 12.87
CA LYS A 172 1.28 3.57 12.79
C LYS A 172 0.47 2.73 13.78
N ARG A 173 0.41 3.13 15.06
CA ARG A 173 -0.36 2.43 16.10
C ARG A 173 -1.86 2.44 15.78
N ASP A 174 -2.39 3.58 15.37
CA ASP A 174 -3.80 3.76 15.04
C ASP A 174 -4.18 2.90 13.82
N LEU A 175 -3.31 2.83 12.80
CA LEU A 175 -3.48 1.96 11.64
C LEU A 175 -3.37 0.46 12.01
N THR A 176 -2.46 0.06 12.92
CA THR A 176 -2.43 -1.33 13.40
C THR A 176 -3.70 -1.69 14.17
N ARG A 177 -4.23 -0.76 14.97
CA ARG A 177 -5.49 -0.95 15.70
C ARG A 177 -6.66 -1.10 14.74
N ALA A 178 -6.84 -0.16 13.81
CA ALA A 178 -7.90 -0.22 12.80
C ALA A 178 -7.84 -1.52 11.95
N ARG A 179 -6.65 -2.06 11.68
CA ARG A 179 -6.49 -3.36 11.01
C ARG A 179 -6.94 -4.54 11.87
N LEU A 180 -6.67 -4.52 13.18
CA LEU A 180 -7.15 -5.56 14.10
C LEU A 180 -8.66 -5.48 14.29
N ASP A 181 -9.20 -4.27 14.47
CA ASP A 181 -10.64 -4.03 14.61
C ASP A 181 -11.39 -4.48 13.33
N ALA A 182 -10.84 -4.18 12.14
CA ALA A 182 -11.40 -4.66 10.87
C ALA A 182 -11.28 -6.19 10.68
N ALA A 183 -10.19 -6.81 11.13
CA ALA A 183 -10.02 -8.26 11.07
C ALA A 183 -11.00 -8.99 12.01
N ALA A 184 -11.26 -8.44 13.20
CA ALA A 184 -12.28 -8.94 14.12
C ALA A 184 -13.68 -8.85 13.49
N ALA A 185 -14.06 -7.69 12.95
CA ALA A 185 -15.34 -7.50 12.29
C ALA A 185 -15.56 -8.44 11.09
N VAL A 186 -14.50 -8.78 10.33
CA VAL A 186 -14.58 -9.78 9.26
C VAL A 186 -14.79 -11.20 9.82
N ALA A 187 -14.16 -11.56 10.94
CA ALA A 187 -14.36 -12.85 11.59
C ALA A 187 -15.79 -12.99 12.17
N ASP A 188 -16.32 -11.93 12.78
CA ASP A 188 -17.69 -11.90 13.30
C ASP A 188 -18.71 -12.04 12.15
N LEU A 189 -18.55 -11.28 11.06
CA LEU A 189 -19.39 -11.41 9.86
C LEU A 189 -19.29 -12.80 9.20
N GLN A 190 -18.12 -13.45 9.26
CA GLN A 190 -17.98 -14.83 8.78
C GLN A 190 -18.74 -15.83 9.67
N ALA A 191 -18.75 -15.63 10.99
CA ALA A 191 -19.53 -16.45 11.92
C ALA A 191 -21.05 -16.24 11.77
N ASP A 192 -21.49 -15.01 11.48
CA ASP A 192 -22.90 -14.71 11.19
C ASP A 192 -23.37 -15.32 9.86
N VAL A 193 -22.59 -15.18 8.78
CA VAL A 193 -22.94 -15.70 7.44
C VAL A 193 -22.84 -17.24 7.39
N TYR A 194 -21.83 -17.80 8.05
CA TYR A 194 -21.63 -19.25 8.16
C TYR A 194 -21.64 -19.67 9.64
N SER A 195 -22.85 -19.68 10.21
CA SER A 195 -23.08 -20.26 11.54
C SER A 195 -22.38 -21.64 11.65
N PRO A 196 -21.68 -21.93 12.77
CA PRO A 196 -20.95 -23.18 12.93
C PRO A 196 -21.86 -24.40 12.72
N ASP A 197 -23.12 -24.32 13.18
CA ASP A 197 -24.13 -25.37 13.00
C ASP A 197 -24.49 -25.58 11.51
N ALA A 198 -24.59 -24.50 10.73
CA ALA A 198 -24.82 -24.59 9.29
C ALA A 198 -23.62 -25.22 8.56
N SER A 199 -22.40 -24.86 8.95
CA SER A 199 -21.18 -25.46 8.41
C SER A 199 -21.08 -26.96 8.74
N ALA A 200 -21.45 -27.36 9.96
CA ALA A 200 -21.48 -28.74 10.42
C ALA A 200 -22.58 -29.55 9.70
N ALA A 201 -23.77 -28.98 9.53
CA ALA A 201 -24.88 -29.60 8.79
C ALA A 201 -24.51 -29.83 7.31
N LEU A 202 -23.87 -28.85 6.66
CA LEU A 202 -23.37 -29.00 5.29
C LEU A 202 -22.29 -30.07 5.18
N ALA A 203 -21.37 -30.14 6.14
CA ALA A 203 -20.34 -31.19 6.20
C ALA A 203 -20.95 -32.59 6.39
N ALA A 204 -21.94 -32.72 7.27
CA ALA A 204 -22.68 -33.97 7.48
C ALA A 204 -23.48 -34.39 6.24
N TYR A 205 -24.15 -33.44 5.57
CA TYR A 205 -24.87 -33.71 4.32
C TYR A 205 -23.91 -34.12 3.19
N ALA A 206 -22.74 -33.46 3.07
CA ALA A 206 -21.71 -33.86 2.11
C ALA A 206 -21.15 -35.26 2.41
N ALA A 207 -21.00 -35.64 3.67
CA ALA A 207 -20.62 -37.00 4.07
C ALA A 207 -21.71 -38.03 3.70
N HIS A 208 -22.98 -37.73 3.98
CA HIS A 208 -24.12 -38.57 3.61
C HIS A 208 -24.24 -38.74 2.09
N LEU A 209 -24.03 -37.68 1.30
CA LEU A 209 -24.00 -37.77 -0.16
C LEU A 209 -22.89 -38.69 -0.66
N ARG A 210 -21.68 -38.60 -0.10
CA ARG A 210 -20.57 -39.51 -0.44
C ARG A 210 -20.90 -40.97 -0.11
N ASP A 211 -21.41 -41.23 1.09
CA ASP A 211 -21.84 -42.57 1.52
C ASP A 211 -22.96 -43.12 0.62
N SER A 212 -23.99 -42.32 0.33
CA SER A 212 -25.04 -42.72 -0.60
C SER A 212 -24.53 -43.02 -2.01
N ARG A 213 -23.53 -42.26 -2.50
CA ARG A 213 -22.89 -42.52 -3.80
C ARG A 213 -22.09 -43.83 -3.80
N VAL A 214 -21.39 -44.14 -2.71
CA VAL A 214 -20.67 -45.41 -2.54
C VAL A 214 -21.67 -46.58 -2.52
N ARG A 215 -22.73 -46.49 -1.72
CA ARG A 215 -23.78 -47.53 -1.65
C ARG A 215 -24.51 -47.73 -2.99
N LEU A 216 -24.76 -46.66 -3.74
CA LEU A 216 -25.33 -46.76 -5.08
C LEU A 216 -24.36 -47.43 -6.06
N ALA A 217 -23.08 -47.07 -6.04
CA ALA A 217 -22.06 -47.73 -6.86
C ALA A 217 -21.87 -49.21 -6.49
N GLU A 218 -21.96 -49.56 -5.21
CA GLU A 218 -22.00 -50.96 -4.75
C GLU A 218 -23.24 -51.69 -5.24
N GLY A 219 -24.43 -51.10 -5.09
CA GLY A 219 -25.68 -51.68 -5.60
C GLY A 219 -25.70 -51.85 -7.13
N CYS A 220 -25.09 -50.92 -7.88
CA CYS A 220 -24.86 -51.07 -9.31
C CYS A 220 -23.92 -52.24 -9.60
N ARG A 221 -22.75 -52.33 -8.93
CA ARG A 221 -21.80 -53.44 -9.12
C ARG A 221 -22.40 -54.80 -8.77
N SER A 222 -23.18 -54.91 -7.69
CA SER A 222 -23.89 -56.15 -7.34
C SER A 222 -24.89 -56.56 -8.42
N ARG A 223 -25.72 -55.62 -8.92
CA ARG A 223 -26.67 -55.91 -10.01
C ARG A 223 -25.98 -56.24 -11.33
N LEU A 224 -24.85 -55.60 -11.63
CA LEU A 224 -24.05 -55.92 -12.81
C LEU A 224 -23.44 -57.32 -12.71
N ALA A 225 -23.01 -57.75 -11.52
CA ALA A 225 -22.55 -59.12 -11.27
C ALA A 225 -23.70 -60.15 -11.40
N GLU A 226 -24.88 -59.86 -10.84
CA GLU A 226 -26.09 -60.69 -11.03
C GLU A 226 -26.45 -60.82 -12.52
N LEU A 227 -26.47 -59.72 -13.28
CA LEU A 227 -26.73 -59.74 -14.72
C LEU A 227 -25.66 -60.51 -15.51
N ALA A 228 -24.39 -60.41 -15.11
CA ALA A 228 -23.30 -61.18 -15.71
C ALA A 228 -23.42 -62.69 -15.43
N GLU A 229 -23.91 -63.09 -14.25
CA GLU A 229 -24.25 -64.50 -13.94
C GLU A 229 -25.36 -65.03 -14.86
N TYR A 230 -26.34 -64.18 -15.22
CA TYR A 230 -27.34 -64.48 -16.25
C TYR A 230 -26.84 -64.33 -17.71
N GLY A 231 -25.54 -64.08 -17.95
CA GLY A 231 -24.95 -63.98 -19.28
C GLY A 231 -25.26 -62.67 -20.04
N VAL A 232 -25.64 -61.61 -19.29
CA VAL A 232 -25.87 -60.25 -19.80
C VAL A 232 -24.72 -59.35 -19.36
N VAL A 233 -23.73 -59.18 -20.24
CA VAL A 233 -22.68 -58.18 -20.06
C VAL A 233 -23.26 -56.80 -20.38
N VAL A 234 -23.27 -55.91 -19.40
CA VAL A 234 -23.58 -54.49 -19.59
C VAL A 234 -22.25 -53.73 -19.59
N PRO A 235 -21.90 -52.98 -20.65
CA PRO A 235 -20.70 -52.15 -20.65
C PRO A 235 -20.85 -51.02 -19.62
N GLU A 236 -19.79 -50.71 -18.85
CA GLU A 236 -19.82 -49.55 -17.97
C GLU A 236 -19.84 -48.26 -18.82
N GLU A 237 -20.80 -47.37 -18.54
CA GLU A 237 -20.86 -46.03 -19.15
C GLU A 237 -19.65 -45.21 -18.71
N GLY A 238 -18.63 -45.18 -19.57
CA GLY A 238 -17.32 -44.56 -19.31
C GLY A 238 -16.17 -45.23 -20.08
N ASP A 239 -16.34 -46.44 -20.61
CA ASP A 239 -15.37 -47.06 -21.53
C ASP A 239 -15.54 -46.51 -22.95
N ASP A 240 -15.06 -45.28 -23.18
CA ASP A 240 -14.92 -44.70 -24.52
C ASP A 240 -13.81 -45.39 -25.32
N GLY A 241 -14.10 -46.57 -25.85
CA GLY A 241 -13.40 -47.14 -27.00
C GLY A 241 -12.02 -47.77 -26.77
N GLY A 242 -11.84 -48.54 -25.70
CA GLY A 242 -10.63 -49.33 -25.43
C GLY A 242 -10.68 -50.79 -25.92
N GLY A 243 -10.80 -51.03 -27.23
CA GLY A 243 -11.07 -52.36 -27.79
C GLY A 243 -10.09 -53.47 -27.38
N GLY A 244 -10.64 -54.65 -27.00
CA GLY A 244 -9.83 -55.87 -26.76
C GLY A 244 -10.48 -57.02 -25.96
N GLY A 245 -11.70 -56.85 -25.42
CA GLY A 245 -12.24 -57.80 -24.43
C GLY A 245 -13.03 -59.02 -24.94
N ASP A 246 -13.85 -58.87 -26.00
CA ASP A 246 -15.08 -59.68 -26.11
C ASP A 246 -15.17 -60.73 -27.23
N GLU A 247 -14.15 -60.91 -28.08
CA GLU A 247 -14.21 -61.92 -29.17
C GLU A 247 -14.45 -63.34 -28.64
N GLN A 248 -13.88 -63.68 -27.49
CA GLN A 248 -13.97 -65.03 -26.92
C GLN A 248 -15.36 -65.31 -26.32
N ASN A 249 -16.02 -64.30 -25.76
CA ASN A 249 -17.34 -64.41 -25.14
C ASN A 249 -18.45 -64.38 -26.21
N VAL A 250 -18.31 -63.51 -27.22
CA VAL A 250 -19.17 -63.53 -28.42
C VAL A 250 -19.05 -64.88 -29.13
N SER A 251 -17.84 -65.41 -29.32
CA SER A 251 -17.64 -66.74 -29.93
C SER A 251 -18.25 -67.89 -29.11
N ALA A 252 -18.19 -67.82 -27.77
CA ALA A 252 -18.83 -68.80 -26.90
C ALA A 252 -20.36 -68.77 -27.05
N LYS A 253 -20.96 -67.57 -27.03
CA LYS A 253 -22.41 -67.35 -27.19
C LYS A 253 -22.90 -67.68 -28.61
N GLU A 254 -22.09 -67.45 -29.63
CA GLU A 254 -22.36 -67.84 -31.02
C GLU A 254 -22.34 -69.37 -31.19
N ARG A 255 -21.38 -70.07 -30.56
CA ARG A 255 -21.30 -71.53 -30.58
C ARG A 255 -22.52 -72.16 -29.92
N THR A 256 -22.91 -71.72 -28.72
CA THR A 256 -24.09 -72.27 -28.04
C THR A 256 -25.39 -71.96 -28.78
N MET A 257 -25.55 -70.76 -29.36
CA MET A 257 -26.71 -70.47 -30.22
C MET A 257 -26.73 -71.30 -31.51
N ARG A 258 -25.58 -71.56 -32.14
CA ARG A 258 -25.48 -72.43 -33.33
C ARG A 258 -25.79 -73.89 -33.00
N GLU A 259 -25.36 -74.37 -31.84
CA GLU A 259 -25.65 -75.73 -31.37
C GLU A 259 -27.12 -75.89 -30.99
N MET A 260 -27.72 -74.93 -30.27
CA MET A 260 -29.17 -74.92 -30.01
C MET A 260 -29.98 -74.89 -31.31
N ALA A 261 -29.65 -73.99 -32.27
CA ALA A 261 -30.33 -73.94 -33.56
C ALA A 261 -30.23 -75.27 -34.33
N ARG A 262 -29.10 -75.97 -34.22
CA ARG A 262 -28.93 -77.32 -34.79
C ARG A 262 -29.83 -78.34 -34.10
N VAL A 263 -29.86 -78.39 -32.77
CA VAL A 263 -30.71 -79.31 -32.00
C VAL A 263 -32.19 -79.06 -32.28
N PHE A 264 -32.63 -77.80 -32.34
CA PHE A 264 -34.01 -77.47 -32.73
C PHE A 264 -34.34 -77.94 -34.15
N GLY A 265 -33.45 -77.72 -35.12
CA GLY A 265 -33.63 -78.19 -36.50
C GLY A 265 -33.42 -79.70 -36.71
N GLU A 266 -32.88 -80.42 -35.73
CA GLU A 266 -32.85 -81.89 -35.71
C GLU A 266 -34.17 -82.42 -35.09
N MET A 267 -34.61 -81.85 -33.96
CA MET A 267 -35.89 -82.17 -33.30
C MET A 267 -37.12 -81.86 -34.18
N GLU A 268 -37.08 -80.79 -34.98
CA GLU A 268 -38.13 -80.47 -35.96
C GLU A 268 -38.26 -81.54 -37.05
N ARG A 269 -37.12 -82.08 -37.52
CA ARG A 269 -37.09 -83.19 -38.49
C ARG A 269 -37.57 -84.51 -37.88
N GLU A 270 -37.20 -84.81 -36.63
CA GLU A 270 -37.75 -85.96 -35.92
C GLU A 270 -39.28 -85.85 -35.75
N MET A 271 -39.80 -84.66 -35.45
CA MET A 271 -41.24 -84.43 -35.41
C MET A 271 -41.92 -84.59 -36.79
N GLU A 272 -41.32 -84.10 -37.87
CA GLU A 272 -41.83 -84.33 -39.24
C GLU A 272 -41.89 -85.83 -39.59
N ASP A 273 -40.85 -86.60 -39.27
CA ASP A 273 -40.79 -88.02 -39.61
C ASP A 273 -41.74 -88.85 -38.73
N ILE A 274 -41.88 -88.54 -37.43
CA ILE A 274 -42.92 -89.11 -36.56
C ILE A 274 -44.33 -88.79 -37.10
N GLN A 275 -44.55 -87.57 -37.59
CA GLN A 275 -45.83 -87.19 -38.19
C GLN A 275 -46.10 -87.97 -39.49
N ARG A 276 -45.10 -88.15 -40.36
CA ARG A 276 -45.21 -88.98 -41.57
C ARG A 276 -45.46 -90.45 -41.27
N ASP A 277 -44.85 -91.01 -40.24
CA ASP A 277 -45.07 -92.40 -39.84
C ASP A 277 -46.43 -92.59 -39.15
N LEU A 278 -46.94 -91.59 -38.41
CA LEU A 278 -48.35 -91.54 -37.97
C LEU A 278 -49.32 -91.48 -39.16
N GLU A 279 -49.04 -90.67 -40.19
CA GLU A 279 -49.84 -90.60 -41.42
C GLU A 279 -49.82 -91.92 -42.21
N ARG A 280 -48.72 -92.69 -42.15
CA ARG A 280 -48.62 -94.03 -42.74
C ARG A 280 -49.39 -95.07 -41.93
N LEU A 281 -49.27 -95.04 -40.61
CA LEU A 281 -49.99 -95.94 -39.69
C LEU A 281 -51.50 -95.68 -39.69
N GLY A 282 -51.93 -94.44 -39.95
CA GLY A 282 -53.35 -94.08 -40.13
C GLY A 282 -53.91 -94.38 -41.53
N ARG A 283 -53.14 -95.02 -42.42
CA ARG A 283 -53.52 -95.32 -43.81
C ARG A 283 -53.48 -96.82 -44.14
N ALA A 284 -53.36 -97.67 -43.12
CA ALA A 284 -53.50 -99.12 -43.15
C ALA A 284 -54.78 -99.54 -42.39
#